data_AF-A0A949I5F0-F1
#
_entry.id   AF-A0A949I5F0-F1
#
_cell.length_a   1.000
_cell.length_b   1.000
_cell.length_c   1.000
_cell.angle_alpha   90.00
_cell.angle_beta   90.00
_cell.angle_gamma   90.00
#
_symmetry.space_group_name_H-M   'P 1'
#
loop_
_entity.id
_entity.type
_entity.pdbx_description
1 polymer ?
#
loop_
_entity_poly.entity_id
_entity_poly.type
_entity_poly.pdbx_seq_one_letter_code
_entity_poly.pdbx_strand_id
1 'polypeptide(L)'
;MDRNIVYPGSIPLDTDILSTNRNAMVGIAALTAATLGNSVVADGLACTPTSPPSLAVVVGPGSITQLAALDATAYGSLLADVTDQIVKTGVNLQATNFSLSAPTGSGQSINYLIEAAFEESDTDPVVLPYVNAANPTQPFSGPANSGTAQNTQRVQRVQLQVKPGAAASSGTQTTPAVDAGWVGLYVVTVNYGQTAITAASIETFPQAPFLPFKLPALRPGFSTMQVFTSSGSFVVPSGVTAVRVKVVGGGGSGGYHNTMPSGGGGAGAQSIGVVSGLTPGQVISVTVGAGGAVPGGYANGNNGGASSFGSYMTAGGGVGGNGGTTANFANAGGSGGAAYGGQLNISGSVGTDSIVVACRGGDGGGPGNGRGTSGPLPGIAAASYGGGGGGGGCSSGSSPAGSPGGSGAGGVVIVEY
;
A
#
# COMPACT_ATOMS: atom_id res chain seq x y z
N MET A 1 12.58 -3.69 -31.07
CA MET A 1 11.94 -2.76 -32.01
C MET A 1 12.45 -3.09 -33.39
N ASP A 2 11.54 -3.28 -34.33
CA ASP A 2 11.88 -3.57 -35.72
C ASP A 2 12.54 -2.37 -36.37
N ARG A 3 13.46 -2.61 -37.30
CA ARG A 3 14.26 -1.56 -37.95
C ARG A 3 14.34 -1.84 -39.44
N ASN A 4 14.07 -0.82 -40.24
CA ASN A 4 14.26 -0.90 -41.68
C ASN A 4 15.76 -0.94 -42.00
N ILE A 5 16.15 -1.74 -42.98
CA ILE A 5 17.50 -1.75 -43.54
C ILE A 5 17.44 -1.02 -44.88
N VAL A 6 18.17 0.09 -44.99
CA VAL A 6 18.32 0.87 -46.22
C VAL A 6 19.76 0.72 -46.71
N TYR A 7 19.94 0.50 -48.02
CA TYR A 7 21.24 0.20 -48.62
C TYR A 7 21.81 1.41 -49.38
N PRO A 8 23.15 1.54 -49.47
CA PRO A 8 23.75 2.57 -50.32
C PRO A 8 23.27 2.44 -51.78
N GLY A 9 22.76 3.54 -52.34
CA GLY A 9 22.27 3.59 -53.73
C GLY A 9 20.83 3.13 -53.94
N SER A 10 20.10 2.70 -52.90
CA SER A 10 18.66 2.44 -53.02
C SER A 10 17.86 3.74 -53.10
N ILE A 11 16.77 3.74 -53.88
CA ILE A 11 15.84 4.87 -53.96
C ILE A 11 15.16 5.04 -52.59
N PRO A 12 15.24 6.21 -51.94
CA PRO A 12 14.52 6.46 -50.69
C PRO A 12 13.02 6.38 -50.90
N LEU A 13 12.33 5.64 -50.03
CA LEU A 13 10.88 5.60 -49.97
C LEU A 13 10.39 6.37 -48.75
N ASP A 14 9.20 6.96 -48.83
CA ASP A 14 8.56 7.59 -47.68
C ASP A 14 8.31 6.56 -46.55
N THR A 15 8.04 5.31 -46.93
CA THR A 15 7.89 4.18 -46.01
C THR A 15 9.13 3.93 -45.15
N ASP A 16 10.34 4.33 -45.58
CA ASP A 16 11.56 4.16 -44.77
C ASP A 16 11.49 4.98 -43.47
N ILE A 17 10.92 6.19 -43.55
CA ILE A 17 10.71 7.09 -42.40
C ILE A 17 9.46 6.66 -41.63
N LEU A 18 8.35 6.46 -42.34
CA LEU A 18 7.06 6.16 -41.73
C LEU A 18 7.11 4.85 -40.92
N SER A 19 7.80 3.81 -41.43
CA SER A 19 7.93 2.53 -40.72
C SER A 19 8.73 2.66 -39.44
N THR A 20 9.78 3.49 -39.46
CA THR A 20 10.61 3.72 -38.26
C THR A 20 9.79 4.39 -37.15
N ASN A 21 8.94 5.37 -37.49
CA ASN A 21 8.03 6.01 -36.54
C ASN A 21 7.02 5.00 -35.96
N ARG A 22 6.40 4.18 -36.82
CA ARG A 22 5.47 3.11 -36.41
C ARG A 22 6.14 2.10 -35.47
N ASN A 23 7.34 1.62 -35.82
CA ASN A 23 8.07 0.64 -35.01
C ASN A 23 8.49 1.18 -33.64
N ALA A 24 8.85 2.47 -33.57
CA ALA A 24 9.14 3.14 -32.32
C ALA A 24 7.89 3.21 -31.42
N MET A 25 6.74 3.57 -31.98
CA MET A 25 5.46 3.57 -31.27
C MET A 25 5.12 2.18 -30.75
N VAL A 26 5.27 1.11 -31.55
CA VAL A 26 5.03 -0.28 -31.11
C VAL A 26 5.94 -0.63 -29.93
N GLY A 27 7.21 -0.25 -29.96
CA GLY A 27 8.14 -0.49 -28.85
C GLY A 27 7.73 0.22 -27.56
N ILE A 28 7.31 1.49 -27.66
CA ILE A 28 6.81 2.27 -26.52
C ILE A 28 5.50 1.67 -26.00
N ALA A 29 4.58 1.29 -26.89
CA ALA A 29 3.32 0.66 -26.53
C ALA A 29 3.51 -0.66 -25.78
N ALA A 30 4.48 -1.48 -26.18
CA ALA A 30 4.81 -2.72 -25.48
C ALA A 30 5.33 -2.47 -24.05
N LEU A 31 6.19 -1.45 -23.87
CA LEU A 31 6.66 -1.05 -22.53
C LEU A 31 5.52 -0.49 -21.67
N THR A 32 4.65 0.33 -22.25
CA THR A 32 3.46 0.88 -21.57
C THR A 32 2.53 -0.26 -21.14
N ALA A 33 2.24 -1.22 -22.02
CA ALA A 33 1.43 -2.38 -21.69
C ALA A 33 2.06 -3.25 -20.58
N ALA A 34 3.37 -3.46 -20.61
CA ALA A 34 4.08 -4.22 -19.58
C ALA A 34 4.06 -3.54 -18.20
N THR A 35 3.89 -2.21 -18.14
CA THR A 35 3.94 -1.43 -16.90
C THR A 35 2.57 -1.06 -16.36
N LEU A 36 1.62 -0.72 -17.23
CA LEU A 36 0.28 -0.23 -16.89
C LEU A 36 -0.84 -1.24 -17.20
N GLY A 37 -0.52 -2.32 -17.93
CA GLY A 37 -1.51 -3.25 -18.46
C GLY A 37 -2.23 -2.70 -19.70
N ASN A 38 -3.33 -3.36 -20.06
CA ASN A 38 -4.13 -3.03 -21.26
C ASN A 38 -5.37 -2.18 -20.97
N SER A 39 -5.67 -1.92 -19.69
CA SER A 39 -6.76 -1.04 -19.29
C SER A 39 -6.43 0.42 -19.57
N VAL A 40 -7.45 1.25 -19.63
CA VAL A 40 -7.25 2.70 -19.71
C VAL A 40 -6.59 3.17 -18.40
N VAL A 41 -5.55 4.00 -18.51
CA VAL A 41 -4.89 4.66 -17.39
C VAL A 41 -4.71 6.13 -17.74
N ALA A 42 -5.12 7.01 -16.83
CA ALA A 42 -4.91 8.44 -16.92
C ALA A 42 -3.78 8.88 -15.98
N ASP A 43 -3.01 9.87 -16.40
CA ASP A 43 -1.95 10.44 -15.59
C ASP A 43 -1.82 11.95 -15.79
N GLY A 44 -1.50 12.68 -14.72
CA GLY A 44 -1.56 14.14 -14.73
C GLY A 44 -3.01 14.61 -14.86
N LEU A 45 -3.32 15.41 -15.88
CA LEU A 45 -4.67 15.91 -16.19
C LEU A 45 -5.36 16.56 -14.99
N ALA A 46 -4.60 17.20 -14.10
CA ALA A 46 -5.14 17.76 -12.87
C ALA A 46 -6.19 18.84 -13.18
N CYS A 47 -7.41 18.65 -12.67
CA CYS A 47 -8.48 19.63 -12.80
C CYS A 47 -8.41 20.66 -11.65
N THR A 48 -8.23 21.93 -11.99
CA THR A 48 -8.12 23.02 -11.02
C THR A 48 -9.02 24.20 -11.39
N PRO A 49 -9.41 25.06 -10.42
CA PRO A 49 -10.08 26.32 -10.74
C PRO A 49 -9.18 27.25 -11.54
N THR A 50 -9.78 28.14 -12.35
CA THR A 50 -9.00 29.18 -13.05
C THR A 50 -8.40 30.20 -12.09
N SER A 51 -7.29 30.82 -12.51
CA SER A 51 -6.73 32.02 -11.90
C SER A 51 -6.55 33.08 -13.00
N PRO A 52 -7.29 34.21 -13.00
CA PRO A 52 -8.26 34.65 -11.98
C PRO A 52 -9.50 33.74 -11.83
N PRO A 53 -10.17 33.74 -10.65
CA PRO A 53 -11.35 32.91 -10.40
C PRO A 53 -12.50 33.23 -11.36
N SER A 54 -13.10 32.20 -11.94
CA SER A 54 -14.26 32.31 -12.85
C SER A 54 -15.10 31.02 -12.83
N LEU A 55 -16.23 31.00 -13.53
CA LEU A 55 -17.01 29.77 -13.79
C LEU A 55 -16.33 28.89 -14.86
N ALA A 56 -15.07 28.60 -14.67
CA ALA A 56 -14.32 27.70 -15.54
C ALA A 56 -13.33 26.87 -14.73
N VAL A 57 -12.94 25.75 -15.33
CA VAL A 57 -11.92 24.85 -14.83
C VAL A 57 -10.83 24.66 -15.86
N VAL A 58 -9.63 24.37 -15.37
CA VAL A 58 -8.44 24.09 -16.16
C VAL A 58 -8.06 22.64 -15.92
N VAL A 59 -8.03 21.84 -16.97
CA VAL A 59 -7.44 20.50 -16.95
C VAL A 59 -6.00 20.62 -17.42
N GLY A 60 -5.06 20.37 -16.51
CA GLY A 60 -3.62 20.51 -16.78
C GLY A 60 -3.08 19.50 -17.80
N PRO A 61 -1.80 19.63 -18.18
CA PRO A 61 -1.11 18.63 -19.01
C PRO A 61 -1.19 17.23 -18.43
N GLY A 62 -1.15 16.22 -19.29
CA GLY A 62 -1.20 14.83 -18.88
C GLY A 62 -1.39 13.88 -20.05
N SER A 63 -1.65 12.62 -19.72
CA SER A 63 -1.76 11.54 -20.69
C SER A 63 -2.88 10.56 -20.38
N ILE A 64 -3.31 9.85 -21.41
CA ILE A 64 -4.21 8.71 -21.32
C ILE A 64 -3.63 7.56 -22.12
N THR A 65 -3.66 6.36 -21.58
CA THR A 65 -3.34 5.14 -22.33
C THR A 65 -4.62 4.42 -22.68
N GLN A 66 -4.69 3.85 -23.88
CA GLN A 66 -5.85 3.07 -24.32
C GLN A 66 -5.42 1.99 -25.30
N LEU A 67 -6.01 0.79 -25.18
CA LEU A 67 -5.83 -0.24 -26.19
C LEU A 67 -6.59 0.17 -27.47
N ALA A 68 -5.87 0.24 -28.57
CA ALA A 68 -6.42 0.62 -29.86
C ALA A 68 -5.68 -0.07 -31.01
N ALA A 69 -6.29 -0.04 -32.20
CA ALA A 69 -5.66 -0.48 -33.44
C ALA A 69 -4.32 0.23 -33.66
N LEU A 70 -3.33 -0.51 -34.18
CA LEU A 70 -2.02 0.02 -34.53
C LEU A 70 -2.12 1.24 -35.43
N ASP A 71 -2.93 1.16 -36.48
CA ASP A 71 -3.26 2.28 -37.37
C ASP A 71 -4.70 2.14 -37.85
N ALA A 72 -5.63 2.92 -37.29
CA ALA A 72 -7.04 2.87 -37.70
C ALA A 72 -7.24 3.35 -39.15
N THR A 73 -6.37 4.24 -39.62
CA THR A 73 -6.31 4.76 -40.99
C THR A 73 -4.88 4.69 -41.51
N ALA A 74 -4.69 4.73 -42.84
CA ALA A 74 -3.37 4.71 -43.45
C ALA A 74 -2.49 5.86 -42.93
N TYR A 75 -1.22 5.59 -42.61
CA TYR A 75 -0.23 6.57 -42.17
C TYR A 75 0.72 6.88 -43.33
N GLY A 76 0.42 7.93 -44.09
CA GLY A 76 1.09 8.18 -45.37
C GLY A 76 0.89 7.00 -46.33
N SER A 77 1.97 6.46 -46.90
CA SER A 77 1.90 5.27 -47.77
C SER A 77 1.79 3.94 -47.01
N LEU A 78 1.88 3.93 -45.68
CA LEU A 78 1.62 2.72 -44.91
C LEU A 78 0.11 2.51 -44.77
N LEU A 79 -0.37 1.33 -45.17
CA LEU A 79 -1.78 0.96 -45.02
C LEU A 79 -2.20 0.93 -43.55
N ALA A 80 -3.51 1.09 -43.34
CA ALA A 80 -4.14 0.90 -42.04
C ALA A 80 -3.89 -0.53 -41.53
N ASP A 81 -3.70 -0.65 -40.22
CA ASP A 81 -3.59 -1.91 -39.52
C ASP A 81 -4.54 -1.89 -38.31
N VAL A 82 -5.72 -2.49 -38.53
CA VAL A 82 -6.77 -2.60 -37.52
C VAL A 82 -6.76 -3.95 -36.80
N THR A 83 -5.90 -4.89 -37.25
CA THR A 83 -5.84 -6.24 -36.70
C THR A 83 -4.98 -6.25 -35.46
N ASP A 84 -3.81 -5.62 -35.54
CA ASP A 84 -2.90 -5.50 -34.40
C ASP A 84 -3.41 -4.44 -33.42
N GLN A 85 -3.46 -4.81 -32.15
CA GLN A 85 -3.89 -3.95 -31.05
C GLN A 85 -2.71 -3.63 -30.16
N ILE A 86 -2.48 -2.35 -29.89
CA ILE A 86 -1.40 -1.85 -29.05
C ILE A 86 -1.94 -0.85 -28.02
N VAL A 87 -1.24 -0.69 -26.90
CA VAL A 87 -1.57 0.35 -25.93
C VAL A 87 -0.99 1.68 -26.41
N LYS A 88 -1.86 2.53 -26.97
CA LYS A 88 -1.49 3.87 -27.43
C LYS A 88 -1.54 4.86 -26.27
N THR A 89 -0.72 5.91 -26.37
CA THR A 89 -0.65 6.97 -25.35
C THR A 89 -0.97 8.32 -25.99
N GLY A 90 -2.12 8.90 -25.63
CA GLY A 90 -2.45 10.28 -25.96
C GLY A 90 -1.80 11.22 -24.94
N VAL A 91 -1.22 12.34 -25.41
CA VAL A 91 -0.52 13.29 -24.54
C VAL A 91 -0.93 14.72 -24.84
N ASN A 92 -1.37 15.44 -23.82
CA ASN A 92 -1.55 16.89 -23.87
C ASN A 92 -0.41 17.56 -23.10
N LEU A 93 0.38 18.38 -23.80
CA LEU A 93 1.47 19.15 -23.21
C LEU A 93 1.01 20.50 -22.62
N GLN A 94 -0.20 20.92 -22.96
CA GLN A 94 -0.80 22.18 -22.54
C GLN A 94 -2.13 21.89 -21.83
N ALA A 95 -2.56 22.86 -21.02
CA ALA A 95 -3.83 22.77 -20.31
C ALA A 95 -5.02 23.05 -21.24
N THR A 96 -6.18 22.48 -20.92
CA THR A 96 -7.45 22.70 -21.59
C THR A 96 -8.44 23.37 -20.65
N ASN A 97 -9.09 24.45 -21.10
CA ASN A 97 -10.04 25.22 -20.29
C ASN A 97 -11.48 24.85 -20.66
N PHE A 98 -12.33 24.66 -19.66
CA PHE A 98 -13.77 24.46 -19.84
C PHE A 98 -14.56 25.52 -19.08
N SER A 99 -15.40 26.27 -19.79
CA SER A 99 -16.36 27.18 -19.20
C SER A 99 -17.63 26.44 -18.82
N LEU A 100 -18.11 26.69 -17.60
CA LEU A 100 -19.31 26.08 -17.03
C LEU A 100 -20.37 27.16 -16.80
N SER A 101 -21.63 26.76 -16.71
CA SER A 101 -22.75 27.66 -16.40
C SER A 101 -23.42 27.28 -15.09
N ALA A 102 -23.74 28.27 -14.26
CA ALA A 102 -24.56 28.07 -13.08
C ALA A 102 -26.00 27.71 -13.48
N PRO A 103 -26.73 26.92 -12.66
CA PRO A 103 -28.15 26.66 -12.90
C PRO A 103 -28.98 27.94 -12.72
N THR A 104 -30.17 27.97 -13.30
CA THR A 104 -31.04 29.17 -13.33
C THR A 104 -32.04 29.24 -12.18
N GLY A 105 -32.34 28.12 -11.50
CA GLY A 105 -33.27 28.07 -10.38
C GLY A 105 -32.60 28.23 -9.02
N SER A 106 -33.16 29.06 -8.15
CA SER A 106 -32.68 29.20 -6.76
C SER A 106 -32.72 27.86 -6.01
N GLY A 107 -31.67 27.57 -5.24
CA GLY A 107 -31.51 26.31 -4.50
C GLY A 107 -31.18 25.09 -5.37
N GLN A 108 -30.82 25.29 -6.64
CA GLN A 108 -30.38 24.22 -7.53
C GLN A 108 -28.85 24.14 -7.63
N SER A 109 -28.39 22.93 -7.95
CA SER A 109 -27.02 22.62 -8.34
C SER A 109 -27.02 21.76 -9.60
N ILE A 110 -25.93 21.80 -10.36
CA ILE A 110 -25.69 20.95 -11.52
C ILE A 110 -24.30 20.31 -11.38
N ASN A 111 -24.20 19.04 -11.73
CA ASN A 111 -22.93 18.34 -11.86
C ASN A 111 -22.50 18.34 -13.32
N TYR A 112 -21.25 18.73 -13.58
CA TYR A 112 -20.58 18.57 -14.86
C TYR A 112 -19.60 17.41 -14.78
N LEU A 113 -19.69 16.46 -15.70
CA LEU A 113 -18.69 15.40 -15.84
C LEU A 113 -17.61 15.86 -16.81
N ILE A 114 -16.35 15.83 -16.39
CA ILE A 114 -15.20 15.94 -17.28
C ILE A 114 -14.75 14.52 -17.60
N GLU A 115 -14.68 14.20 -18.88
CA GLU A 115 -14.28 12.89 -19.37
C GLU A 115 -13.20 13.00 -20.44
N ALA A 116 -12.46 11.90 -20.60
CA ALA A 116 -11.35 11.80 -21.53
C ALA A 116 -11.43 10.56 -22.40
N ALA A 117 -10.90 10.66 -23.61
CA ALA A 117 -10.67 9.55 -24.52
C ALA A 117 -9.33 9.71 -25.23
N PHE A 118 -8.77 8.61 -25.71
CA PHE A 118 -7.68 8.67 -26.66
C PHE A 118 -8.19 9.16 -28.02
N GLU A 119 -7.55 10.19 -28.58
CA GLU A 119 -7.81 10.66 -29.95
C GLU A 119 -6.55 10.57 -30.79
N GLU A 120 -6.73 10.06 -32.01
CA GLU A 120 -5.73 10.07 -33.06
C GLU A 120 -6.32 10.73 -34.30
N SER A 121 -5.65 11.78 -34.78
CA SER A 121 -6.09 12.53 -35.94
C SER A 121 -4.92 13.03 -36.77
N ASP A 122 -5.16 13.21 -38.07
CA ASP A 122 -4.18 13.80 -38.98
C ASP A 122 -4.43 15.30 -39.09
N THR A 123 -3.38 16.10 -38.90
CA THR A 123 -3.44 17.57 -38.80
C THR A 123 -2.42 18.25 -39.72
N ASP A 124 -2.45 19.58 -39.70
CA ASP A 124 -1.54 20.47 -40.43
C ASP A 124 -1.51 20.18 -41.94
N PRO A 125 -2.65 20.39 -42.64
CA PRO A 125 -2.71 20.22 -44.08
C PRO A 125 -1.84 21.25 -44.80
N VAL A 126 -0.89 20.77 -45.61
CA VAL A 126 0.02 21.59 -46.42
C VAL A 126 0.01 21.12 -47.86
N VAL A 127 0.07 22.05 -48.82
CA VAL A 127 0.31 21.70 -50.23
C VAL A 127 1.79 21.37 -50.39
N LEU A 128 2.11 20.08 -50.42
CA LEU A 128 3.49 19.59 -50.49
C LEU A 128 4.04 19.59 -51.92
N PRO A 129 5.33 19.86 -52.11
CA PRO A 129 5.98 19.66 -53.41
C PRO A 129 6.20 18.15 -53.68
N TYR A 130 5.89 17.70 -54.90
CA TYR A 130 6.09 16.32 -55.36
C TYR A 130 7.07 16.26 -56.53
N VAL A 131 7.83 15.15 -56.62
CA VAL A 131 8.74 14.92 -57.75
C VAL A 131 7.93 14.77 -59.04
N ASN A 132 8.29 15.58 -60.04
CA ASN A 132 7.78 15.44 -61.40
C ASN A 132 8.78 14.65 -62.24
N ALA A 133 8.50 13.36 -62.45
CA ALA A 133 9.38 12.48 -63.22
C ALA A 133 9.53 12.91 -64.70
N ALA A 134 8.54 13.63 -65.26
CA ALA A 134 8.59 14.12 -66.65
C ALA A 134 9.40 15.42 -66.78
N ASN A 135 9.45 16.25 -65.74
CA ASN A 135 10.27 17.46 -65.69
C ASN A 135 10.77 17.73 -64.25
N PRO A 136 11.94 17.20 -63.87
CA PRO A 136 12.47 17.32 -62.51
C PRO A 136 12.78 18.75 -62.04
N THR A 137 12.85 19.72 -62.97
CA THR A 137 13.06 21.14 -62.63
C THR A 137 11.79 21.86 -62.20
N GLN A 138 10.62 21.23 -62.35
CA GLN A 138 9.32 21.77 -61.99
C GLN A 138 8.55 20.78 -61.11
N PRO A 139 8.72 20.85 -59.77
CA PRO A 139 7.99 19.98 -58.86
C PRO A 139 6.48 20.21 -58.99
N PHE A 140 5.71 19.15 -58.81
CA PHE A 140 4.26 19.23 -58.71
C PHE A 140 3.85 19.88 -57.39
N SER A 141 2.76 20.65 -57.41
CA SER A 141 2.13 21.19 -56.21
C SER A 141 0.98 20.27 -55.77
N GLY A 142 1.18 19.51 -54.70
CA GLY A 142 0.27 18.45 -54.27
C GLY A 142 0.32 17.20 -55.16
N PRO A 143 -0.38 16.12 -54.76
CA PRO A 143 -0.39 14.86 -55.51
C PRO A 143 -0.85 15.05 -56.94
N ALA A 144 -0.09 14.51 -57.90
CA ALA A 144 -0.40 14.64 -59.33
C ALA A 144 -0.64 16.10 -59.79
N ASN A 145 0.01 17.07 -59.14
CA ASN A 145 -0.13 18.50 -59.40
C ASN A 145 -1.55 19.06 -59.17
N SER A 146 -2.33 18.46 -58.29
CA SER A 146 -3.72 18.84 -58.04
C SER A 146 -3.91 20.13 -57.24
N GLY A 147 -2.86 20.62 -56.57
CA GLY A 147 -2.95 21.71 -55.59
C GLY A 147 -3.61 21.32 -54.26
N THR A 148 -3.96 20.04 -54.06
CA THR A 148 -4.61 19.56 -52.83
C THR A 148 -3.61 19.51 -51.68
N ALA A 149 -3.97 20.11 -50.55
CA ALA A 149 -3.19 20.00 -49.32
C ALA A 149 -3.37 18.61 -48.69
N GLN A 150 -2.32 18.09 -48.06
CA GLN A 150 -2.34 16.84 -47.31
C GLN A 150 -1.83 17.07 -45.91
N ASN A 151 -2.42 16.37 -44.95
CA ASN A 151 -1.99 16.41 -43.56
C ASN A 151 -0.55 15.93 -43.44
N THR A 152 0.22 16.63 -42.62
CA THR A 152 1.67 16.42 -42.47
C THR A 152 2.07 15.86 -41.12
N GLN A 153 1.11 15.76 -40.20
CA GLN A 153 1.31 15.20 -38.87
C GLN A 153 0.15 14.28 -38.48
N ARG A 154 0.46 13.16 -37.83
CA ARG A 154 -0.50 12.37 -37.06
C ARG A 154 -0.30 12.68 -35.58
N VAL A 155 -1.31 13.22 -34.93
CA VAL A 155 -1.27 13.56 -33.50
C VAL A 155 -2.02 12.52 -32.69
N GLN A 156 -1.48 12.18 -31.52
CA GLN A 156 -2.13 11.38 -30.50
C GLN A 156 -2.31 12.27 -29.26
N ARG A 157 -3.56 12.50 -28.85
CA ARG A 157 -3.94 13.46 -27.81
C ARG A 157 -4.89 12.85 -26.81
N VAL A 158 -4.97 13.49 -25.64
CA VAL A 158 -6.09 13.28 -24.73
C VAL A 158 -7.22 14.18 -25.22
N GLN A 159 -8.26 13.58 -25.79
CA GLN A 159 -9.48 14.31 -26.07
C GLN A 159 -10.19 14.53 -24.74
N LEU A 160 -10.54 15.78 -24.45
CA LEU A 160 -11.23 16.16 -23.23
C LEU A 160 -12.56 16.81 -23.61
N GLN A 161 -13.62 16.43 -22.91
CA GLN A 161 -14.91 17.09 -23.02
C GLN A 161 -15.57 17.26 -21.67
N VAL A 162 -16.56 18.17 -21.63
CA VAL A 162 -17.39 18.40 -20.47
C VAL A 162 -18.85 18.13 -20.81
N LYS A 163 -19.51 17.35 -19.96
CA LYS A 163 -20.90 16.93 -20.13
C LYS A 163 -21.75 17.48 -19.00
N PRO A 164 -22.77 18.31 -19.29
CA PRO A 164 -23.68 18.82 -18.27
C PRO A 164 -24.69 17.76 -17.81
N GLY A 165 -24.93 17.69 -16.50
CA GLY A 165 -26.06 16.96 -15.91
C GLY A 165 -27.35 17.74 -15.91
N ALA A 166 -28.38 17.14 -15.33
CA ALA A 166 -29.62 17.84 -15.04
C ALA A 166 -29.47 18.66 -13.75
N ALA A 167 -29.83 19.95 -13.81
CA ALA A 167 -29.93 20.76 -12.61
C ALA A 167 -31.05 20.22 -11.71
N ALA A 168 -30.77 20.07 -10.41
CA ALA A 168 -31.73 19.60 -9.41
C ALA A 168 -31.52 20.35 -8.10
N SER A 169 -32.39 20.14 -7.12
CA SER A 169 -32.19 20.68 -5.76
C SER A 169 -30.82 20.30 -5.23
N SER A 170 -30.09 21.25 -4.66
CA SER A 170 -28.73 21.04 -4.16
C SER A 170 -28.66 19.81 -3.24
N GLY A 171 -27.76 18.88 -3.57
CA GLY A 171 -27.59 17.59 -2.90
C GLY A 171 -28.34 16.42 -3.56
N THR A 172 -29.18 16.68 -4.57
CA THR A 172 -29.94 15.64 -5.31
C THR A 172 -29.58 15.58 -6.79
N GLN A 173 -28.70 16.46 -7.26
CA GLN A 173 -28.25 16.47 -8.64
C GLN A 173 -27.46 15.20 -8.98
N THR A 174 -27.66 14.69 -10.20
CA THR A 174 -27.02 13.46 -10.66
C THR A 174 -25.93 13.78 -11.67
N THR A 175 -24.81 13.06 -11.57
CA THR A 175 -23.73 13.14 -12.55
C THR A 175 -24.15 12.40 -13.84
N PRO A 176 -23.92 12.98 -15.03
CA PRO A 176 -24.12 12.27 -16.29
C PRO A 176 -23.38 10.94 -16.36
N ALA A 177 -23.91 9.99 -17.12
CA ALA A 177 -23.17 8.79 -17.48
C ALA A 177 -22.01 9.14 -18.43
N VAL A 178 -20.88 8.44 -18.26
CA VAL A 178 -19.71 8.51 -19.15
C VAL A 178 -20.08 8.03 -20.55
N ASP A 179 -19.56 8.70 -21.57
CA ASP A 179 -19.81 8.32 -22.97
C ASP A 179 -19.12 7.01 -23.35
N ALA A 180 -19.69 6.30 -24.33
CA ALA A 180 -19.13 5.04 -24.80
C ALA A 180 -17.73 5.27 -25.43
N GLY A 181 -16.71 4.58 -24.92
CA GLY A 181 -15.32 4.77 -25.35
C GLY A 181 -14.55 5.85 -24.58
N TRP A 182 -15.20 6.51 -23.60
CA TRP A 182 -14.60 7.53 -22.74
C TRP A 182 -14.42 7.00 -21.31
N VAL A 183 -13.62 7.72 -20.53
CA VAL A 183 -13.48 7.54 -19.08
C VAL A 183 -13.75 8.85 -18.35
N GLY A 184 -14.55 8.79 -17.28
CA GLY A 184 -14.78 9.94 -16.41
C GLY A 184 -13.54 10.27 -15.59
N LEU A 185 -13.16 11.55 -15.51
CA LEU A 185 -12.01 12.02 -14.72
C LEU A 185 -12.45 12.78 -13.47
N TYR A 186 -13.33 13.77 -13.63
CA TYR A 186 -13.76 14.65 -12.55
C TYR A 186 -15.25 14.97 -12.64
N VAL A 187 -15.83 15.29 -11.48
CA VAL A 187 -17.15 15.89 -11.36
C VAL A 187 -16.99 17.29 -10.80
N VAL A 188 -17.56 18.28 -11.48
CA VAL A 188 -17.58 19.67 -11.02
C VAL A 188 -19.00 20.08 -10.66
N THR A 189 -19.23 20.36 -9.38
CA THR A 189 -20.54 20.83 -8.89
C THR A 189 -20.59 22.35 -8.94
N VAL A 190 -21.60 22.89 -9.64
CA VAL A 190 -21.87 24.32 -9.74
C VAL A 190 -23.23 24.63 -9.12
N ASN A 191 -23.25 25.55 -8.16
CA ASN A 191 -24.45 25.97 -7.45
C ASN A 191 -25.11 27.20 -8.12
N TYR A 192 -26.41 27.38 -7.91
CA TYR A 192 -27.11 28.60 -8.31
C TYR A 192 -26.40 29.85 -7.76
N GLY A 193 -26.24 30.86 -8.62
CA GLY A 193 -25.60 32.13 -8.27
C GLY A 193 -24.09 32.06 -8.03
N GLN A 194 -23.45 30.89 -8.19
CA GLN A 194 -22.00 30.76 -8.10
C GLN A 194 -21.34 31.53 -9.25
N THR A 195 -20.30 32.30 -8.95
CA THR A 195 -19.56 33.12 -9.93
C THR A 195 -18.12 32.63 -10.16
N ALA A 196 -17.64 31.73 -9.31
CA ALA A 196 -16.32 31.13 -9.42
C ALA A 196 -16.31 29.66 -8.94
N ILE A 197 -15.61 28.79 -9.66
CA ILE A 197 -15.31 27.43 -9.20
C ILE A 197 -14.22 27.50 -8.14
N THR A 198 -14.31 26.65 -7.12
CA THR A 198 -13.27 26.50 -6.09
C THR A 198 -12.79 25.05 -6.07
N ALA A 199 -11.69 24.77 -5.35
CA ALA A 199 -11.20 23.39 -5.23
C ALA A 199 -12.26 22.45 -4.62
N ALA A 200 -13.11 22.95 -3.72
CA ALA A 200 -14.20 22.18 -3.12
C ALA A 200 -15.35 21.87 -4.08
N SER A 201 -15.43 22.54 -5.23
CA SER A 201 -16.40 22.23 -6.29
C SER A 201 -15.95 21.06 -7.17
N ILE A 202 -14.69 20.64 -7.10
CA ILE A 202 -14.08 19.65 -8.00
C ILE A 202 -13.80 18.39 -7.20
N GLU A 203 -14.40 17.28 -7.65
CA GLU A 203 -14.18 15.96 -7.07
C GLU A 203 -13.67 15.00 -8.16
N THR A 204 -12.74 14.12 -7.81
CA THR A 204 -12.32 13.04 -8.72
C THR A 204 -13.48 12.08 -8.93
N PHE A 205 -13.74 11.70 -10.18
CA PHE A 205 -14.78 10.73 -10.46
C PHE A 205 -14.40 9.37 -9.82
N PRO A 206 -15.29 8.69 -9.08
CA PRO A 206 -14.92 7.48 -8.33
C PRO A 206 -14.32 6.34 -9.16
N GLN A 207 -14.65 6.26 -10.45
CA GLN A 207 -14.11 5.26 -11.37
C GLN A 207 -13.01 5.84 -12.28
N ALA A 208 -12.49 7.03 -11.98
CA ALA A 208 -11.43 7.63 -12.77
C ALA A 208 -10.18 6.74 -12.75
N PRO A 209 -9.62 6.39 -13.92
CA PRO A 209 -8.51 5.45 -14.01
C PRO A 209 -7.15 6.13 -13.76
N PHE A 210 -7.08 7.04 -12.79
CA PHE A 210 -5.82 7.72 -12.47
C PHE A 210 -4.80 6.74 -11.90
N LEU A 211 -3.56 6.85 -12.36
CA LEU A 211 -2.45 6.08 -11.81
C LEU A 211 -2.26 6.43 -10.32
N PRO A 212 -2.50 5.50 -9.38
CA PRO A 212 -2.57 5.84 -7.95
C PRO A 212 -1.20 6.14 -7.34
N PHE A 213 -0.13 5.59 -7.91
CA PHE A 213 1.24 5.78 -7.46
C PHE A 213 2.20 5.74 -8.64
N LYS A 214 3.25 6.56 -8.55
CA LYS A 214 4.41 6.47 -9.44
C LYS A 214 5.32 5.34 -9.02
N LEU A 215 6.13 4.81 -9.93
CA LEU A 215 7.07 3.72 -9.64
C LEU A 215 7.95 3.96 -8.39
N PRO A 216 8.49 5.16 -8.12
CA PRO A 216 9.24 5.42 -6.88
C PRO A 216 8.40 5.31 -5.60
N ALA A 217 7.07 5.43 -5.71
CA ALA A 217 6.11 5.31 -4.62
C ALA A 217 5.41 3.93 -4.58
N LEU A 218 5.73 3.03 -5.53
CA LEU A 218 5.20 1.67 -5.55
C LEU A 218 5.87 0.85 -4.43
N ARG A 219 5.08 0.38 -3.47
CA ARG A 219 5.53 -0.51 -2.38
C ARG A 219 4.73 -1.82 -2.46
N PRO A 220 5.29 -2.90 -3.01
CA PRO A 220 4.60 -4.18 -3.11
C PRO A 220 4.60 -4.89 -1.74
N GLY A 221 3.67 -4.49 -0.85
CA GLY A 221 3.49 -5.11 0.46
C GLY A 221 4.67 -4.94 1.44
N PHE A 222 4.66 -5.71 2.53
CA PHE A 222 5.72 -5.70 3.54
C PHE A 222 6.89 -6.57 3.07
N SER A 223 8.00 -5.94 2.66
CA SER A 223 9.12 -6.60 1.98
C SER A 223 10.42 -6.58 2.79
N THR A 224 10.51 -5.70 3.79
CA THR A 224 11.65 -5.58 4.70
C THR A 224 11.19 -5.91 6.13
N MET A 225 12.10 -6.44 6.97
CA MET A 225 11.83 -6.77 8.36
C MET A 225 12.89 -6.21 9.30
N GLN A 226 12.46 -5.68 10.45
CA GLN A 226 13.31 -5.29 11.57
C GLN A 226 12.83 -5.97 12.86
N VAL A 227 13.77 -6.56 13.61
CA VAL A 227 13.49 -7.28 14.85
C VAL A 227 14.13 -6.56 16.03
N PHE A 228 13.34 -6.28 17.05
CA PHE A 228 13.77 -5.66 18.30
C PHE A 228 13.73 -6.70 19.42
N THR A 229 14.91 -7.07 19.92
CA THR A 229 15.11 -7.91 21.11
C THR A 229 15.49 -7.08 22.34
N SER A 230 15.63 -5.77 22.17
CA SER A 230 15.81 -4.75 23.20
C SER A 230 15.03 -3.50 22.81
N SER A 231 14.62 -2.70 23.79
CA SER A 231 13.90 -1.44 23.54
C SER A 231 14.73 -0.48 22.67
N GLY A 232 14.04 0.32 21.86
CA GLY A 232 14.65 1.26 20.92
C GLY A 232 13.59 2.10 20.21
N SER A 233 13.91 2.55 19.01
CA SER A 233 12.97 3.29 18.16
C SER A 233 12.94 2.74 16.74
N PHE A 234 11.76 2.79 16.13
CA PHE A 234 11.56 2.55 14.71
C PHE A 234 11.33 3.90 14.03
N VAL A 235 12.20 4.25 13.08
CA VAL A 235 12.03 5.43 12.24
C VAL A 235 11.35 4.99 10.96
N VAL A 236 10.14 5.50 10.69
CA VAL A 236 9.36 5.14 9.49
C VAL A 236 10.19 5.50 8.24
N PRO A 237 10.57 4.52 7.40
CA PRO A 237 11.42 4.79 6.25
C PRO A 237 10.73 5.68 5.22
N SER A 238 11.53 6.27 4.32
CA SER A 238 10.99 7.06 3.20
C SER A 238 9.97 6.23 2.40
N GLY A 239 8.81 6.82 2.07
CA GLY A 239 7.76 6.18 1.30
C GLY A 239 7.03 5.01 1.98
N VAL A 240 7.17 4.82 3.30
CA VAL A 240 6.38 3.86 4.08
C VAL A 240 5.27 4.62 4.81
N THR A 241 4.02 4.18 4.64
CA THR A 241 2.84 4.75 5.31
C THR A 241 2.03 3.71 6.10
N ALA A 242 2.42 2.45 6.00
CA ALA A 242 1.87 1.36 6.79
C ALA A 242 2.94 0.30 7.08
N VAL A 243 2.85 -0.35 8.24
CA VAL A 243 3.73 -1.44 8.66
C VAL A 243 2.92 -2.57 9.29
N ARG A 244 3.33 -3.82 9.10
CA ARG A 244 2.81 -4.96 9.87
C ARG A 244 3.70 -5.19 11.06
N VAL A 245 3.10 -5.33 12.24
CA VAL A 245 3.84 -5.52 13.49
C VAL A 245 3.36 -6.75 14.21
N LYS A 246 4.30 -7.47 14.80
CA LYS A 246 4.04 -8.50 15.82
C LYS A 246 4.76 -8.11 17.10
N VAL A 247 4.01 -7.99 18.19
CA VAL A 247 4.48 -7.66 19.53
C VAL A 247 4.28 -8.87 20.44
N VAL A 248 5.30 -9.29 21.18
CA VAL A 248 5.23 -10.38 22.16
C VAL A 248 5.73 -9.86 23.50
N GLY A 249 4.93 -10.01 24.57
CA GLY A 249 5.31 -9.65 25.94
C GLY A 249 6.32 -10.63 26.55
N GLY A 250 7.01 -10.25 27.63
CA GLY A 250 7.88 -11.16 28.38
C GLY A 250 7.08 -12.18 29.19
N GLY A 251 7.61 -13.39 29.38
CA GLY A 251 7.00 -14.40 30.26
C GLY A 251 7.33 -14.17 31.74
N GLY A 252 6.47 -14.61 32.65
CA GLY A 252 6.73 -14.60 34.10
C GLY A 252 7.69 -15.71 34.52
N SER A 253 8.36 -15.57 35.67
CA SER A 253 9.18 -16.66 36.23
C SER A 253 8.35 -17.66 37.04
N GLY A 254 8.90 -18.86 37.25
CA GLY A 254 8.38 -19.78 38.25
C GLY A 254 8.58 -19.23 39.68
N GLY A 255 7.72 -19.64 40.60
CA GLY A 255 7.82 -19.21 42.00
C GLY A 255 9.02 -19.84 42.74
N TYR A 256 9.25 -19.41 43.98
CA TYR A 256 10.17 -20.07 44.89
C TYR A 256 9.47 -20.29 46.23
N HIS A 257 9.22 -21.55 46.59
CA HIS A 257 8.58 -21.89 47.86
C HIS A 257 9.61 -22.46 48.86
N ASN A 258 9.38 -22.29 50.17
CA ASN A 258 10.34 -22.71 51.20
C ASN A 258 10.40 -24.24 51.40
N THR A 259 9.28 -24.94 51.33
CA THR A 259 9.18 -26.38 51.64
C THR A 259 8.42 -27.23 50.61
N MET A 260 7.96 -26.64 49.50
CA MET A 260 7.05 -27.26 48.54
C MET A 260 7.48 -26.90 47.12
N PRO A 261 6.98 -27.56 46.06
CA PRO A 261 7.28 -27.15 44.70
C PRO A 261 6.43 -25.94 44.31
N SER A 262 6.96 -25.08 43.45
CA SER A 262 6.32 -23.83 43.02
C SER A 262 5.60 -23.96 41.67
N GLY A 263 4.66 -23.05 41.42
CA GLY A 263 3.96 -22.97 40.14
C GLY A 263 4.86 -22.44 39.02
N GLY A 264 4.56 -22.80 37.77
CA GLY A 264 5.22 -22.24 36.59
C GLY A 264 4.71 -20.83 36.28
N GLY A 265 5.55 -19.99 35.69
CA GLY A 265 5.16 -18.65 35.25
C GLY A 265 4.30 -18.67 33.98
N GLY A 266 3.41 -17.69 33.82
CA GLY A 266 2.59 -17.51 32.63
C GLY A 266 3.36 -16.94 31.45
N ALA A 267 2.85 -17.15 30.23
CA ALA A 267 3.45 -16.62 29.01
C ALA A 267 3.08 -15.13 28.81
N GLY A 268 3.92 -14.40 28.09
CA GLY A 268 3.56 -13.09 27.53
C GLY A 268 2.49 -13.20 26.45
N ALA A 269 1.71 -12.14 26.28
CA ALA A 269 0.69 -12.05 25.23
C ALA A 269 1.32 -11.84 23.85
N GLN A 270 0.51 -11.94 22.80
CA GLN A 270 0.89 -11.56 21.44
C GLN A 270 -0.15 -10.65 20.79
N SER A 271 0.30 -9.54 20.21
CA SER A 271 -0.51 -8.60 19.42
C SER A 271 0.03 -8.53 18.00
N ILE A 272 -0.84 -8.66 16.98
CA ILE A 272 -0.47 -8.59 15.56
C ILE A 272 -1.44 -7.66 14.84
N GLY A 273 -0.92 -6.78 14.00
CA GLY A 273 -1.76 -5.94 13.14
C GLY A 273 -0.97 -5.12 12.13
N VAL A 274 -1.70 -4.53 11.19
CA VAL A 274 -1.20 -3.49 10.29
C VAL A 274 -1.50 -2.13 10.91
N VAL A 275 -0.46 -1.33 11.09
CA VAL A 275 -0.55 0.07 11.48
C VAL A 275 -0.45 0.91 10.20
N SER A 276 -1.52 1.61 9.85
CA SER A 276 -1.58 2.52 8.70
C SER A 276 -1.58 3.99 9.11
N GLY A 277 -1.44 4.90 8.15
CA GLY A 277 -1.45 6.34 8.40
C GLY A 277 -0.18 6.86 9.05
N LEU A 278 0.94 6.16 8.84
CA LEU A 278 2.25 6.58 9.29
C LEU A 278 2.86 7.61 8.34
N THR A 279 3.65 8.51 8.90
CA THR A 279 4.36 9.54 8.11
C THR A 279 5.83 9.16 7.98
N PRO A 280 6.43 9.19 6.77
CA PRO A 280 7.86 9.02 6.60
C PRO A 280 8.68 9.93 7.51
N GLY A 281 9.68 9.36 8.20
CA GLY A 281 10.50 10.05 9.20
C GLY A 281 9.91 10.09 10.61
N GLN A 282 8.66 9.65 10.81
CA GLN A 282 8.06 9.53 12.15
C GLN A 282 8.88 8.55 13.01
N VAL A 283 9.16 8.94 14.25
CA VAL A 283 9.86 8.09 15.23
C VAL A 283 8.83 7.44 16.16
N ILE A 284 8.79 6.11 16.16
CA ILE A 284 7.89 5.30 17.00
C ILE A 284 8.73 4.60 18.05
N SER A 285 8.37 4.79 19.33
CA SER A 285 9.03 4.09 20.44
C SER A 285 8.71 2.59 20.41
N VAL A 286 9.72 1.75 20.56
CA VAL A 286 9.58 0.29 20.64
C VAL A 286 10.05 -0.15 22.02
N THR A 287 9.13 -0.72 22.81
CA THR A 287 9.45 -1.28 24.13
C THR A 287 9.48 -2.80 24.04
N VAL A 288 10.56 -3.41 24.51
CA VAL A 288 10.68 -4.86 24.63
C VAL A 288 10.66 -5.22 26.12
N GLY A 289 9.62 -5.94 26.54
CA GLY A 289 9.46 -6.38 27.92
C GLY A 289 10.50 -7.42 28.32
N ALA A 290 11.12 -7.25 29.49
CA ALA A 290 12.01 -8.26 30.05
C ALA A 290 11.24 -9.51 30.48
N GLY A 291 11.91 -10.66 30.54
CA GLY A 291 11.36 -11.84 31.21
C GLY A 291 11.36 -11.66 32.72
N GLY A 292 10.43 -12.31 33.40
CA GLY A 292 10.40 -12.34 34.86
C GLY A 292 11.67 -12.98 35.41
N ALA A 293 12.40 -12.26 36.26
CA ALA A 293 13.57 -12.79 36.96
C ALA A 293 13.13 -13.78 38.06
N VAL A 294 13.98 -14.74 38.40
CA VAL A 294 13.71 -15.64 39.53
C VAL A 294 13.77 -14.83 40.84
N PRO A 295 12.83 -15.00 41.78
CA PRO A 295 12.88 -14.30 43.06
C PRO A 295 14.11 -14.74 43.89
N GLY A 296 14.79 -13.78 44.54
CA GLY A 296 15.99 -14.04 45.35
C GLY A 296 15.73 -14.73 46.70
N GLY A 297 14.47 -15.00 47.02
CA GLY A 297 14.01 -15.65 48.24
C GLY A 297 12.60 -16.22 48.06
N TYR A 298 12.01 -16.77 49.12
CA TYR A 298 10.70 -17.42 49.04
C TYR A 298 9.59 -16.43 48.71
N ALA A 299 9.12 -16.45 47.47
CA ALA A 299 8.09 -15.55 46.96
C ALA A 299 7.46 -16.14 45.69
N ASN A 300 6.38 -15.50 45.24
CA ASN A 300 5.87 -15.70 43.89
C ASN A 300 6.94 -15.31 42.86
N GLY A 301 6.83 -15.89 41.67
CA GLY A 301 7.65 -15.48 40.53
C GLY A 301 7.42 -14.01 40.21
N ASN A 302 8.44 -13.37 39.64
CA ASN A 302 8.29 -12.03 39.11
C ASN A 302 7.55 -12.07 37.76
N ASN A 303 6.73 -11.05 37.53
CA ASN A 303 6.02 -10.89 36.27
C ASN A 303 6.98 -10.55 35.12
N GLY A 304 6.63 -10.96 33.92
CA GLY A 304 7.25 -10.47 32.70
C GLY A 304 6.83 -9.03 32.40
N GLY A 305 7.70 -8.29 31.72
CA GLY A 305 7.41 -6.94 31.23
C GLY A 305 6.53 -6.95 29.99
N ALA A 306 5.74 -5.89 29.81
CA ALA A 306 4.99 -5.66 28.57
C ALA A 306 5.93 -5.20 27.44
N SER A 307 5.62 -5.61 26.21
CA SER A 307 6.23 -5.09 24.99
C SER A 307 5.21 -4.21 24.24
N SER A 308 5.67 -3.22 23.50
CA SER A 308 4.80 -2.33 22.73
C SER A 308 5.46 -1.72 21.49
N PHE A 309 4.62 -1.36 20.52
CA PHE A 309 4.98 -0.55 19.36
C PHE A 309 4.19 0.76 19.43
N GLY A 310 4.82 1.80 19.96
CA GLY A 310 4.18 3.08 20.28
C GLY A 310 2.93 2.91 21.14
N SER A 311 1.93 3.73 20.88
CA SER A 311 0.58 3.57 21.41
C SER A 311 -0.30 2.64 20.57
N TYR A 312 0.23 2.10 19.46
CA TYR A 312 -0.56 1.34 18.49
C TYR A 312 -0.90 -0.06 19.00
N MET A 313 0.07 -0.76 19.56
CA MET A 313 -0.09 -2.15 20.02
C MET A 313 0.69 -2.41 21.29
N THR A 314 0.09 -3.19 22.19
CA THR A 314 0.72 -3.64 23.44
C THR A 314 0.47 -5.12 23.65
N ALA A 315 1.51 -5.85 24.07
CA ALA A 315 1.44 -7.21 24.52
C ALA A 315 1.94 -7.29 25.97
N GLY A 316 1.03 -7.53 26.90
CA GLY A 316 1.32 -7.64 28.32
C GLY A 316 2.20 -8.84 28.65
N GLY A 317 3.00 -8.73 29.70
CA GLY A 317 3.81 -9.84 30.19
C GLY A 317 3.00 -10.86 30.99
N GLY A 318 3.54 -12.08 31.11
CA GLY A 318 2.95 -13.13 31.92
C GLY A 318 3.17 -12.92 33.42
N VAL A 319 2.24 -13.43 34.23
CA VAL A 319 2.32 -13.36 35.70
C VAL A 319 3.26 -14.46 36.22
N GLY A 320 4.01 -14.18 37.28
CA GLY A 320 4.85 -15.20 37.90
C GLY A 320 4.05 -16.31 38.59
N GLY A 321 4.61 -17.52 38.66
CA GLY A 321 3.98 -18.66 39.34
C GLY A 321 4.00 -18.53 40.86
N ASN A 322 3.06 -19.15 41.56
CA ASN A 322 2.97 -19.03 43.02
C ASN A 322 4.14 -19.73 43.73
N GLY A 323 4.60 -19.11 44.82
CA GLY A 323 5.65 -19.61 45.72
C GLY A 323 5.42 -19.11 47.15
N GLY A 324 6.49 -18.79 47.87
CA GLY A 324 6.42 -18.26 49.23
C GLY A 324 6.52 -19.31 50.34
N THR A 325 5.76 -19.12 51.42
CA THR A 325 5.88 -19.94 52.65
C THR A 325 4.56 -20.56 53.09
N THR A 326 3.46 -20.23 52.42
CA THR A 326 2.12 -20.73 52.76
C THR A 326 1.97 -22.15 52.26
N ALA A 327 1.79 -23.08 53.20
CA ALA A 327 1.58 -24.49 52.89
C ALA A 327 0.25 -24.72 52.13
N ASN A 328 0.35 -24.86 50.81
CA ASN A 328 -0.76 -25.19 49.92
C ASN A 328 -0.62 -26.61 49.37
N PHE A 329 -1.75 -27.28 49.10
CA PHE A 329 -1.74 -28.61 48.48
C PHE A 329 -1.18 -28.62 47.04
N ALA A 330 -1.22 -27.47 46.37
CA ALA A 330 -0.56 -27.18 45.11
C ALA A 330 -0.34 -25.66 44.99
N ASN A 331 0.77 -25.23 44.40
CA ASN A 331 1.00 -23.82 44.09
C ASN A 331 0.58 -23.54 42.66
N ALA A 332 -0.34 -22.59 42.48
CA ALA A 332 -0.91 -22.31 41.17
C ALA A 332 0.11 -21.74 40.18
N GLY A 333 -0.07 -22.06 38.90
CA GLY A 333 0.64 -21.43 37.80
C GLY A 333 0.25 -19.96 37.62
N GLY A 334 1.15 -19.18 37.02
CA GLY A 334 0.91 -17.78 36.70
C GLY A 334 -0.02 -17.63 35.50
N SER A 335 -0.92 -16.64 35.55
CA SER A 335 -1.76 -16.27 34.41
C SER A 335 -0.94 -15.75 33.23
N GLY A 336 -1.41 -15.96 32.01
CA GLY A 336 -0.81 -15.35 30.83
C GLY A 336 -1.10 -13.85 30.70
N GLY A 337 -0.28 -13.15 29.93
CA GLY A 337 -0.46 -11.72 29.64
C GLY A 337 -1.66 -11.45 28.72
N ALA A 338 -2.15 -10.21 28.73
CA ALA A 338 -3.20 -9.73 27.81
C ALA A 338 -2.64 -8.84 26.69
N ALA A 339 -3.21 -8.93 25.49
CA ALA A 339 -2.81 -8.13 24.32
C ALA A 339 -3.90 -7.14 23.89
N TYR A 340 -3.49 -5.99 23.36
CA TYR A 340 -4.37 -4.89 22.93
C TYR A 340 -3.87 -4.21 21.66
N GLY A 341 -4.79 -3.55 20.95
CA GLY A 341 -4.51 -2.67 19.81
C GLY A 341 -4.25 -3.39 18.48
N GLY A 342 -3.94 -4.69 18.50
CA GLY A 342 -3.77 -5.48 17.29
C GLY A 342 -5.11 -5.83 16.65
N GLN A 343 -5.07 -6.14 15.35
CA GLN A 343 -6.19 -6.79 14.66
C GLN A 343 -6.39 -8.22 15.16
N LEU A 344 -5.31 -8.86 15.62
CA LEU A 344 -5.31 -10.13 16.31
C LEU A 344 -4.61 -9.98 17.66
N ASN A 345 -5.36 -10.19 18.75
CA ASN A 345 -4.86 -10.17 20.12
C ASN A 345 -4.99 -11.57 20.70
N ILE A 346 -3.86 -12.16 21.08
CA ILE A 346 -3.76 -13.52 21.61
C ILE A 346 -3.26 -13.41 23.05
N SER A 347 -4.03 -13.91 24.00
CA SER A 347 -3.61 -13.99 25.40
C SER A 347 -2.46 -15.00 25.56
N GLY A 348 -1.56 -14.72 26.49
CA GLY A 348 -0.54 -15.68 26.88
C GLY A 348 -1.16 -16.94 27.49
N SER A 349 -0.51 -18.09 27.30
CA SER A 349 -0.90 -19.32 27.99
C SER A 349 -0.58 -19.22 29.48
N VAL A 350 -1.40 -19.87 30.31
CA VAL A 350 -1.14 -20.01 31.74
C VAL A 350 0.05 -20.95 31.99
N GLY A 351 0.78 -20.70 33.09
CA GLY A 351 1.63 -21.72 33.69
C GLY A 351 0.79 -22.81 34.32
N THR A 352 1.37 -23.99 34.53
CA THR A 352 0.71 -25.09 35.22
C THR A 352 0.99 -25.05 36.72
N ASP A 353 0.10 -25.68 37.47
CA ASP A 353 0.22 -25.82 38.92
C ASP A 353 1.32 -26.83 39.29
N SER A 354 1.87 -26.68 40.49
CA SER A 354 2.82 -27.65 41.04
C SER A 354 2.12 -28.93 41.54
N ILE A 355 2.88 -30.03 41.60
CA ILE A 355 2.42 -31.32 42.12
C ILE A 355 3.24 -31.67 43.37
N VAL A 356 2.66 -31.42 44.54
CA VAL A 356 3.33 -31.61 45.85
C VAL A 356 3.75 -33.07 46.07
N VAL A 357 2.87 -34.03 45.77
CA VAL A 357 3.13 -35.47 45.98
C VAL A 357 4.35 -35.97 45.19
N ALA A 358 4.56 -35.41 44.00
CA ALA A 358 5.71 -35.73 43.15
C ALA A 358 6.93 -34.82 43.41
N CYS A 359 6.82 -33.86 44.35
CA CYS A 359 7.75 -32.76 44.53
C CYS A 359 8.13 -32.09 43.20
N ARG A 360 7.13 -31.89 42.31
CA ARG A 360 7.33 -31.40 40.95
C ARG A 360 6.81 -29.98 40.80
N GLY A 361 7.66 -29.07 40.33
CA GLY A 361 7.26 -27.71 39.96
C GLY A 361 6.37 -27.68 38.71
N GLY A 362 5.58 -26.62 38.57
CA GLY A 362 4.73 -26.43 37.38
C GLY A 362 5.55 -26.08 36.14
N ASP A 363 5.15 -26.55 34.96
CA ASP A 363 5.67 -26.08 33.67
C ASP A 363 5.18 -24.66 33.39
N GLY A 364 6.04 -23.82 32.80
CA GLY A 364 5.66 -22.46 32.40
C GLY A 364 4.68 -22.44 31.22
N GLY A 365 4.08 -21.30 30.93
CA GLY A 365 3.14 -21.14 29.83
C GLY A 365 3.82 -20.85 28.48
N GLY A 366 3.20 -21.30 27.40
CA GLY A 366 3.47 -20.84 26.04
C GLY A 366 4.59 -21.58 25.29
N PRO A 367 4.90 -21.18 24.05
CA PRO A 367 5.93 -21.81 23.25
C PRO A 367 7.32 -21.63 23.86
N GLY A 368 8.11 -22.71 23.92
CA GLY A 368 9.45 -22.70 24.51
C GLY A 368 9.46 -22.37 26.00
N ASN A 369 8.38 -22.71 26.71
CA ASN A 369 8.26 -22.59 28.14
C ASN A 369 9.35 -23.34 28.90
N GLY A 370 9.66 -22.83 30.10
CA GLY A 370 10.51 -23.51 31.05
C GLY A 370 9.80 -24.73 31.64
N ARG A 371 10.53 -25.84 31.75
CA ARG A 371 10.02 -27.07 32.36
C ARG A 371 10.08 -26.99 33.88
N GLY A 372 9.01 -27.41 34.55
CA GLY A 372 8.99 -27.65 35.99
C GLY A 372 9.74 -28.93 36.36
N THR A 373 10.58 -28.86 37.39
CA THR A 373 11.48 -29.95 37.78
C THR A 373 10.96 -30.77 38.95
N SER A 374 11.35 -32.03 39.02
CA SER A 374 11.02 -32.94 40.13
C SER A 374 12.21 -33.05 41.08
N GLY A 375 11.94 -33.17 42.38
CA GLY A 375 12.98 -33.25 43.41
C GLY A 375 13.59 -31.87 43.74
N PRO A 376 14.68 -31.80 44.52
CA PRO A 376 15.30 -30.54 44.95
C PRO A 376 16.13 -29.90 43.82
N LEU A 377 15.49 -29.67 42.67
CA LEU A 377 16.09 -29.07 41.48
C LEU A 377 15.42 -27.72 41.19
N PRO A 378 16.19 -26.71 40.76
CA PRO A 378 15.64 -25.48 40.25
C PRO A 378 14.74 -25.70 39.03
N GLY A 379 13.75 -24.83 38.83
CA GLY A 379 12.95 -24.81 37.61
C GLY A 379 13.79 -24.41 36.40
N ILE A 380 13.44 -24.93 35.21
CA ILE A 380 14.15 -24.59 33.97
C ILE A 380 13.65 -23.23 33.45
N ALA A 381 14.57 -22.38 32.99
CA ALA A 381 14.22 -21.12 32.35
C ALA A 381 13.54 -21.34 30.99
N ALA A 382 12.69 -20.39 30.59
CA ALA A 382 12.11 -20.41 29.25
C ALA A 382 13.17 -20.16 28.17
N ALA A 383 13.00 -20.79 27.00
CA ALA A 383 13.95 -20.78 25.90
C ALA A 383 13.49 -19.94 24.68
N SER A 384 12.22 -19.54 24.62
CA SER A 384 11.67 -18.77 23.49
C SER A 384 10.93 -17.52 23.96
N TYR A 385 10.92 -16.48 23.13
CA TYR A 385 10.34 -15.17 23.48
C TYR A 385 8.91 -15.30 24.00
N GLY A 386 8.66 -14.66 25.14
CA GLY A 386 7.38 -14.69 25.84
C GLY A 386 7.06 -15.98 26.59
N GLY A 387 7.91 -17.01 26.54
CA GLY A 387 7.72 -18.23 27.33
C GLY A 387 7.84 -17.98 28.83
N GLY A 388 6.95 -18.58 29.63
CA GLY A 388 7.01 -18.54 31.09
C GLY A 388 8.03 -19.54 31.66
N GLY A 389 8.67 -19.22 32.78
CA GLY A 389 9.66 -20.08 33.44
C GLY A 389 9.03 -21.24 34.22
N GLY A 390 9.74 -22.36 34.35
CA GLY A 390 9.25 -23.51 35.12
C GLY A 390 9.35 -23.29 36.63
N GLY A 391 8.49 -23.89 37.42
CA GLY A 391 8.56 -23.95 38.87
C GLY A 391 9.67 -24.87 39.36
N GLY A 392 10.23 -24.56 40.53
CA GLY A 392 11.21 -25.40 41.21
C GLY A 392 10.53 -26.54 41.96
N GLY A 393 11.22 -27.67 42.06
CA GLY A 393 10.74 -28.82 42.83
C GLY A 393 10.98 -28.68 44.35
N CYS A 394 10.85 -29.78 45.08
CA CYS A 394 11.20 -29.87 46.50
C CYS A 394 11.93 -31.16 46.88
N SER A 395 12.58 -31.18 48.03
CA SER A 395 12.96 -32.43 48.69
C SER A 395 11.77 -33.06 49.42
N SER A 396 11.73 -34.40 49.48
CA SER A 396 10.76 -35.19 50.25
C SER A 396 11.35 -35.63 51.60
N GLY A 397 10.53 -35.72 52.66
CA GLY A 397 10.94 -36.25 53.97
C GLY A 397 10.50 -35.37 55.14
N SER A 398 11.11 -35.56 56.31
CA SER A 398 10.78 -34.85 57.57
C SER A 398 11.19 -33.37 57.58
N SER A 399 12.00 -32.93 56.62
CA SER A 399 12.43 -31.53 56.48
C SER A 399 12.49 -31.14 55.00
N PRO A 400 11.31 -30.99 54.35
CA PRO A 400 11.25 -30.68 52.93
C PRO A 400 11.71 -29.24 52.67
N ALA A 401 12.47 -29.05 51.61
CA ALA A 401 13.02 -27.76 51.17
C ALA A 401 12.67 -27.55 49.70
N GLY A 402 12.13 -26.39 49.36
CA GLY A 402 11.81 -26.02 47.98
C GLY A 402 13.04 -25.50 47.24
N SER A 403 12.95 -25.49 45.92
CA SER A 403 13.97 -24.97 45.02
C SER A 403 13.46 -23.75 44.25
N PRO A 404 14.34 -22.83 43.81
CA PRO A 404 13.93 -21.67 43.03
C PRO A 404 13.37 -22.07 41.67
N GLY A 405 12.41 -21.30 41.15
CA GLY A 405 11.92 -21.44 39.78
C GLY A 405 12.93 -21.02 38.73
N GLY A 406 12.57 -21.19 37.47
CA GLY A 406 13.27 -20.69 36.29
C GLY A 406 12.76 -19.32 35.86
N SER A 407 13.62 -18.53 35.22
CA SER A 407 13.24 -17.22 34.67
C SER A 407 12.32 -17.35 33.47
N GLY A 408 11.44 -16.37 33.28
CA GLY A 408 10.71 -16.20 32.03
C GLY A 408 11.62 -15.64 30.93
N ALA A 409 11.21 -15.81 29.67
CA ALA A 409 11.93 -15.25 28.53
C ALA A 409 11.48 -13.82 28.24
N GLY A 410 12.38 -13.01 27.67
CA GLY A 410 12.04 -11.66 27.20
C GLY A 410 10.99 -11.67 26.09
N GLY A 411 10.40 -10.51 25.84
CA GLY A 411 9.53 -10.27 24.69
C GLY A 411 10.32 -10.02 23.40
N VAL A 412 9.59 -9.75 22.32
CA VAL A 412 10.16 -9.34 21.03
C VAL A 412 9.16 -8.46 20.27
N VAL A 413 9.65 -7.50 19.49
CA VAL A 413 8.83 -6.74 18.55
C VAL A 413 9.41 -6.90 17.15
N ILE A 414 8.58 -7.29 16.20
CA ILE A 414 8.94 -7.49 14.79
C ILE A 414 8.12 -6.50 13.97
N VAL A 415 8.77 -5.74 13.09
CA VAL A 415 8.16 -4.75 12.20
C VAL A 415 8.50 -5.13 10.77
N GLU A 416 7.49 -5.27 9.91
CA GLU A 416 7.61 -5.54 8.48
C GLU A 416 7.05 -4.35 7.69
N TYR A 417 7.75 -3.86 6.67
CA TYR A 417 7.42 -2.63 5.93
C TYR A 417 7.80 -2.63 4.44
#